data_AF-A0A2U1FLG5-F1
#
_entry.id   AF-A0A2U1FLG5-F1
#
_cell.length_a   1.000
_cell.length_b   1.000
_cell.length_c   1.000
_cell.angle_alpha   90.00
_cell.angle_beta   90.00
_cell.angle_gamma   90.00
#
_symmetry.space_group_name_H-M   'P 1'
#
loop_
_entity.id
_entity.type
_entity.pdbx_description
1 polymer ?
#
loop_
_entity_poly.entity_id
_entity_poly.type
_entity_poly.pdbx_seq_one_letter_code
_entity_poly.pdbx_strand_id
1 'polypeptide(L)'
;MMTGPPTDLASYPYVGADVLAVADGPVVGLVDDLPMQPPGANPSGLSLAEYGGNHVVKDIGGGRYAFYAHLQPGNPRNLAVGQQLRRGQVLGKLGNSGNTSAPHLHFHVMDRTDPLAANGLPFEFDTFTVEGRVTSDESIVQGSEGPVPFQIDRAGAGPRTNESPLILDVMGYPPAP
;
A
#
# COMPACT_ATOMS: atom_id res chain seq x y z
N MET A 1 6.41 -15.43 2.27
CA MET A 1 6.06 -16.39 1.20
C MET A 1 4.59 -16.73 1.34
N MET A 2 3.88 -16.91 0.24
CA MET A 2 2.49 -17.37 0.26
C MET A 2 2.38 -18.76 0.88
N THR A 3 1.24 -19.07 1.50
CA THR A 3 1.01 -20.35 2.20
C THR A 3 -0.03 -21.24 1.52
N GLY A 4 -0.59 -20.82 0.37
CA GLY A 4 -1.66 -21.51 -0.33
C GLY A 4 -1.80 -21.05 -1.78
N PRO A 5 -2.95 -21.34 -2.44
CA PRO A 5 -3.20 -20.93 -3.83
C PRO A 5 -3.13 -19.41 -4.02
N PRO A 6 -2.49 -18.90 -5.08
CA PRO A 6 -2.35 -17.46 -5.32
C PRO A 6 -3.68 -16.76 -5.63
N THR A 7 -4.75 -17.51 -5.88
CA THR A 7 -6.11 -16.99 -6.10
C THR A 7 -6.94 -16.89 -4.81
N ASP A 8 -6.36 -17.22 -3.65
CA ASP A 8 -7.00 -17.11 -2.34
C ASP A 8 -6.33 -16.02 -1.51
N LEU A 9 -7.12 -15.08 -0.98
CA LEU A 9 -6.65 -14.01 -0.09
C LEU A 9 -5.97 -14.55 1.16
N ALA A 10 -6.41 -15.70 1.68
CA ALA A 10 -5.83 -16.32 2.87
C ALA A 10 -4.39 -16.80 2.65
N SER A 11 -3.95 -16.95 1.39
CA SER A 11 -2.58 -17.32 1.04
C SER A 11 -1.57 -16.20 1.24
N TYR A 12 -2.03 -14.96 1.40
CA TYR A 12 -1.20 -13.77 1.53
C TYR A 12 -1.07 -13.36 3.01
N PRO A 13 0.07 -13.64 3.66
CA PRO A 13 0.21 -13.48 5.11
C PRO A 13 0.11 -12.04 5.61
N TYR A 14 0.18 -11.06 4.70
CA TYR A 14 0.12 -9.63 5.00
C TYR A 14 -1.28 -9.03 4.77
N VAL A 15 -2.25 -9.80 4.24
CA VAL A 15 -3.66 -9.38 4.26
C VAL A 15 -4.10 -9.24 5.72
N GLY A 16 -4.70 -8.09 6.06
CA GLY A 16 -5.08 -7.78 7.43
C GLY A 16 -3.97 -7.14 8.27
N ALA A 17 -2.78 -6.90 7.71
CA ALA A 17 -1.76 -6.08 8.34
C ALA A 17 -2.28 -4.65 8.60
N ASP A 18 -1.81 -4.03 9.67
CA ASP A 18 -2.14 -2.64 9.97
C ASP A 18 -1.56 -1.69 8.94
N VAL A 19 -2.40 -0.77 8.45
CA VAL A 19 -1.96 0.37 7.65
C VAL A 19 -1.98 1.59 8.56
N LEU A 20 -0.83 2.27 8.64
CA LEU A 20 -0.58 3.35 9.59
C LEU A 20 -0.61 4.71 8.89
N ALA A 21 -1.14 5.72 9.58
CA ALA A 21 -1.05 7.10 9.13
C ALA A 21 0.42 7.57 9.12
N VAL A 22 0.91 8.09 7.98
CA VAL A 22 2.30 8.57 7.83
C VAL A 22 2.55 9.93 8.49
N ALA A 23 1.50 10.68 8.81
CA ALA A 23 1.59 12.02 9.39
C ALA A 23 0.33 12.39 10.18
N ASP A 24 0.46 13.40 11.05
CA ASP A 24 -0.65 14.02 11.78
C ASP A 24 -1.61 14.76 10.84
N GLY A 25 -2.86 14.96 11.27
CA GLY A 25 -3.88 15.73 10.53
C GLY A 25 -5.15 14.93 10.20
N PRO A 26 -6.10 15.54 9.46
CA PRO A 26 -7.44 15.01 9.32
C PRO A 26 -7.58 14.01 8.17
N VAL A 27 -8.54 13.11 8.30
CA VAL A 27 -9.11 12.37 7.16
C VAL A 27 -9.95 13.32 6.33
N VAL A 28 -9.73 13.36 5.01
CA VAL A 28 -10.46 14.23 4.07
C VAL A 28 -11.18 13.45 2.96
N GLY A 29 -10.95 12.13 2.88
CA GLY A 29 -11.68 11.21 2.00
C GLY A 29 -11.69 9.81 2.60
N LEU A 30 -12.80 9.10 2.45
CA LEU A 30 -13.01 7.77 3.03
C LEU A 30 -14.00 6.97 2.17
N VAL A 31 -13.61 5.76 1.81
CA VAL A 31 -14.49 4.70 1.28
C VAL A 31 -14.16 3.42 2.05
N ASP A 32 -15.18 2.72 2.57
CA ASP A 32 -14.97 1.57 3.47
C ASP A 32 -15.96 0.41 3.31
N ASP A 33 -16.80 0.41 2.28
CA ASP A 33 -17.87 -0.57 2.08
C ASP A 33 -17.71 -1.43 0.82
N LEU A 34 -16.64 -1.22 0.04
CA LEU A 34 -16.40 -1.97 -1.19
C LEU A 34 -15.92 -3.40 -0.89
N PRO A 35 -16.41 -4.40 -1.64
CA PRO A 35 -16.03 -5.78 -1.44
C PRO A 35 -14.56 -6.02 -1.81
N MET A 36 -13.98 -7.03 -1.15
CA MET A 36 -12.67 -7.56 -1.50
C MET A 36 -12.74 -8.29 -2.86
N GLN A 37 -11.71 -8.14 -3.69
CA GLN A 37 -11.58 -8.86 -4.96
C GLN A 37 -10.78 -10.16 -4.79
N PRO A 38 -11.13 -11.23 -5.50
CA PRO A 38 -10.26 -12.40 -5.61
C PRO A 38 -8.96 -12.02 -6.33
N PRO A 39 -7.78 -12.47 -5.85
CA PRO A 39 -6.52 -12.22 -6.51
C PRO A 39 -6.31 -13.11 -7.75
N GLY A 40 -5.33 -12.74 -8.58
CA GLY A 40 -4.93 -13.47 -9.78
C GLY A 40 -5.59 -13.00 -11.08
N ALA A 41 -6.49 -12.01 -11.04
CA ALA A 41 -7.08 -11.42 -12.23
C ALA A 41 -7.41 -9.93 -12.00
N ASN A 42 -7.44 -9.16 -13.09
CA ASN A 42 -7.94 -7.79 -13.02
C ASN A 42 -9.47 -7.82 -12.85
N PRO A 43 -10.02 -7.06 -11.89
CA PRO A 43 -11.45 -7.00 -11.68
C PRO A 43 -12.14 -6.30 -12.86
N SER A 44 -13.37 -6.72 -13.16
CA SER A 44 -14.20 -6.17 -14.22
C SER A 44 -15.46 -5.53 -13.65
N GLY A 45 -16.01 -4.52 -14.33
CA GLY A 45 -17.30 -3.91 -13.96
C GLY A 45 -17.23 -2.83 -12.88
N LEU A 46 -16.03 -2.43 -12.46
CA LEU A 46 -15.83 -1.30 -11.57
C LEU A 46 -16.00 0.02 -12.33
N SER A 47 -16.69 0.98 -11.71
CA SER A 47 -16.65 2.37 -12.10
C SER A 47 -15.29 2.99 -11.75
N LEU A 48 -14.97 4.12 -12.39
CA LEU A 48 -13.73 4.84 -12.14
C LEU A 48 -13.56 5.24 -10.65
N ALA A 49 -14.66 5.58 -9.97
CA ALA A 49 -14.65 5.95 -8.55
C ALA A 49 -14.28 4.77 -7.63
N GLU A 50 -14.47 3.53 -8.07
CA GLU A 50 -14.19 2.33 -7.28
C GLU A 50 -12.74 1.83 -7.47
N TYR A 51 -11.96 2.43 -8.35
CA TYR A 51 -10.60 1.94 -8.67
C TYR A 51 -9.67 1.94 -7.46
N GLY A 52 -9.80 2.93 -6.58
CA GLY A 52 -9.03 2.97 -5.32
C GLY A 52 -9.45 1.91 -4.30
N GLY A 53 -10.59 1.26 -4.49
CA GLY A 53 -11.18 0.36 -3.48
C GLY A 53 -11.57 1.10 -2.21
N ASN A 54 -11.61 0.38 -1.09
CA ASN A 54 -11.64 1.02 0.22
C ASN A 54 -10.36 1.79 0.42
N HIS A 55 -10.47 3.06 0.79
CA HIS A 55 -9.35 3.96 0.84
C HIS A 55 -9.54 5.09 1.85
N VAL A 56 -8.41 5.69 2.21
CA VAL A 56 -8.33 6.89 3.05
C VAL A 56 -7.52 7.95 2.31
N VAL A 57 -8.03 9.18 2.27
CA VAL A 57 -7.26 10.37 1.89
C VAL A 57 -7.03 11.18 3.16
N LYS A 58 -5.77 11.54 3.42
CA LYS A 58 -5.33 12.25 4.62
C LYS A 58 -4.70 13.57 4.23
N ASP A 59 -5.13 14.67 4.84
CA ASP A 59 -4.40 15.93 4.77
C ASP A 59 -3.19 15.84 5.70
N ILE A 60 -2.01 16.07 5.14
CA ILE A 60 -0.72 16.03 5.83
C ILE A 60 -0.08 17.43 5.94
N GLY A 61 -0.85 18.48 5.64
CA GLY A 61 -0.50 19.88 5.78
C GLY A 61 0.24 20.47 4.58
N GLY A 62 0.08 21.78 4.38
CA GLY A 62 0.75 22.52 3.31
C GLY A 62 0.23 22.20 1.91
N GLY A 63 -1.06 21.84 1.78
CA GLY A 63 -1.68 21.50 0.50
C GLY A 63 -1.23 20.14 -0.06
N ARG A 64 -0.81 19.22 0.81
CA ARG A 64 -0.34 17.88 0.45
C ARG A 64 -1.26 16.85 1.09
N TYR A 65 -1.51 15.77 0.36
CA TYR A 65 -2.41 14.71 0.78
C TYR A 65 -1.75 13.34 0.62
N ALA A 66 -2.00 12.43 1.55
CA ALA A 66 -1.58 11.04 1.46
C ALA A 66 -2.79 10.16 1.13
N PHE A 67 -2.64 9.30 0.12
CA PHE A 67 -3.67 8.36 -0.32
C PHE A 67 -3.26 6.92 0.05
N TYR A 68 -4.20 6.17 0.62
CA TYR A 68 -4.03 4.76 1.00
C TYR A 68 -5.18 3.97 0.38
N ALA A 69 -4.90 3.05 -0.54
CA ALA A 69 -5.91 2.31 -1.29
C ALA A 69 -5.88 0.80 -1.05
N HIS A 70 -6.87 0.11 -1.62
CA HIS A 70 -7.04 -1.34 -1.58
C HIS A 70 -7.21 -1.91 -0.17
N LEU A 71 -7.77 -1.14 0.76
CA LEU A 71 -7.98 -1.55 2.14
C LEU A 71 -9.10 -2.60 2.26
N GLN A 72 -9.21 -3.23 3.43
CA GLN A 72 -10.37 -4.04 3.79
C GLN A 72 -11.59 -3.16 4.06
N PRO A 73 -12.82 -3.68 3.84
CA PRO A 73 -14.02 -2.98 4.26
C PRO A 73 -14.11 -2.90 5.77
N GLY A 74 -14.86 -1.92 6.27
CA GLY A 74 -15.05 -1.68 7.69
C GLY A 74 -13.76 -1.23 8.39
N ASN A 75 -12.97 -0.38 7.71
CA ASN A 75 -11.90 0.46 8.29
C ASN A 75 -12.25 0.84 9.75
N PRO A 76 -11.28 1.00 10.67
CA PRO A 76 -11.51 0.99 12.12
C PRO A 76 -12.84 1.64 12.49
N ARG A 77 -13.78 0.91 13.13
CA ARG A 77 -15.24 1.16 13.20
C ARG A 77 -15.76 2.60 13.39
N ASN A 78 -14.91 3.54 13.80
CA ASN A 78 -15.24 4.93 14.06
C ASN A 78 -14.48 5.92 13.16
N LEU A 79 -13.77 5.45 12.13
CA LEU A 79 -13.04 6.32 11.22
C LEU A 79 -14.02 7.15 10.41
N ALA A 80 -13.84 8.48 10.40
CA ALA A 80 -14.72 9.37 9.67
C ALA A 80 -13.96 10.54 9.05
N VAL A 81 -14.50 11.11 7.96
CA VAL A 81 -14.02 12.37 7.40
C VAL A 81 -14.06 13.46 8.48
N GLY A 82 -12.99 14.24 8.59
CA GLY A 82 -12.76 15.24 9.62
C GLY A 82 -12.07 14.71 10.88
N GLN A 83 -11.95 13.39 11.06
CA GLN A 83 -11.25 12.83 12.20
C GLN A 83 -9.75 13.12 12.14
N GLN A 84 -9.20 13.61 13.24
CA GLN A 84 -7.76 13.79 13.41
C GLN A 84 -7.08 12.46 13.73
N LEU A 85 -6.08 12.10 12.92
CA LEU A 85 -5.21 10.96 13.16
C LEU A 85 -3.80 11.44 13.50
N ARG A 86 -3.11 10.69 14.35
CA ARG A 86 -1.67 10.88 14.63
C ARG A 86 -0.82 9.98 13.74
N ARG A 87 0.41 10.40 13.45
CA ARG A 87 1.42 9.53 12.82
C ARG A 87 1.53 8.22 13.60
N GLY A 88 1.56 7.11 12.89
CA GLY A 88 1.60 5.76 13.46
C GLY A 88 0.25 5.19 13.91
N GLN A 89 -0.83 5.99 13.90
CA GLN A 89 -2.17 5.48 14.21
C GLN A 89 -2.67 4.56 13.09
N VAL A 90 -3.25 3.42 13.47
CA VAL A 90 -3.93 2.51 12.52
C VAL A 90 -5.12 3.23 11.89
N LEU A 91 -5.13 3.29 10.55
CA LEU A 91 -6.21 3.88 9.76
C LEU A 91 -7.00 2.85 8.95
N GLY A 92 -6.55 1.61 8.92
CA GLY A 92 -7.09 0.60 8.02
C GLY A 92 -6.33 -0.72 8.14
N LYS A 93 -6.86 -1.73 7.46
CA LYS A 93 -6.22 -3.03 7.30
C LYS A 93 -5.94 -3.26 5.83
N LEU A 94 -4.77 -3.81 5.51
CA LEU A 94 -4.39 -4.15 4.14
C LEU A 94 -5.40 -5.15 3.57
N GLY A 95 -5.94 -4.83 2.40
CA GLY A 95 -6.94 -5.65 1.73
C GLY A 95 -6.58 -5.94 0.28
N ASN A 96 -7.63 -6.07 -0.54
CA ASN A 96 -7.56 -6.29 -1.97
C ASN A 96 -8.85 -5.80 -2.65
N SER A 97 -9.39 -4.67 -2.21
CA SER A 97 -10.60 -4.07 -2.80
C SER A 97 -10.25 -3.13 -3.96
N GLY A 98 -11.22 -2.82 -4.83
CA GLY A 98 -11.01 -1.92 -5.97
C GLY A 98 -10.27 -2.56 -7.14
N ASN A 99 -9.62 -1.74 -7.97
CA ASN A 99 -8.96 -2.20 -9.19
C ASN A 99 -7.54 -2.74 -8.89
N THR A 100 -7.47 -3.98 -8.41
CA THR A 100 -6.23 -4.64 -7.98
C THR A 100 -6.21 -6.11 -8.41
N SER A 101 -5.03 -6.63 -8.77
CA SER A 101 -4.83 -8.03 -9.17
C SER A 101 -4.25 -8.91 -8.06
N ALA A 102 -3.67 -8.32 -7.01
CA ALA A 102 -3.12 -9.03 -5.86
C ALA A 102 -3.06 -8.11 -4.63
N PRO A 103 -3.16 -8.63 -3.39
CA PRO A 103 -3.09 -7.81 -2.20
C PRO A 103 -1.79 -7.01 -2.15
N HIS A 104 -1.93 -5.70 -1.95
CA HIS A 104 -0.84 -4.75 -1.73
C HIS A 104 -1.43 -3.45 -1.15
N LEU A 105 -0.56 -2.57 -0.64
CA LEU A 105 -0.94 -1.21 -0.32
C LEU A 105 -0.52 -0.30 -1.50
N HIS A 106 -1.50 0.32 -2.15
CA HIS A 106 -1.20 1.45 -3.02
C HIS A 106 -1.12 2.71 -2.16
N PHE A 107 0.03 3.38 -2.20
CA PHE A 107 0.30 4.57 -1.43
C PHE A 107 0.98 5.63 -2.29
N HIS A 108 0.54 6.88 -2.18
CA HIS A 108 1.27 8.02 -2.72
C HIS A 108 0.95 9.31 -1.97
N VAL A 109 1.79 10.32 -2.17
CA VAL A 109 1.53 11.72 -1.76
C VAL A 109 1.13 12.52 -3.00
N MET A 110 0.20 13.46 -2.85
CA MET A 110 -0.41 14.18 -3.97
C MET A 110 -0.79 15.64 -3.62
N ASP A 111 -1.00 16.46 -4.65
CA ASP A 111 -1.23 17.91 -4.55
C ASP A 111 -2.71 18.34 -4.44
N ARG A 112 -3.66 17.40 -4.53
CA ARG A 112 -5.09 17.62 -4.33
C ARG A 112 -5.76 16.36 -3.77
N THR A 113 -7.00 16.46 -3.32
CA THR A 113 -7.69 15.37 -2.61
C THR A 113 -8.21 14.24 -3.50
N ASP A 114 -8.39 14.49 -4.80
CA ASP A 114 -8.85 13.47 -5.76
C ASP A 114 -7.65 12.69 -6.33
N PRO A 115 -7.46 11.41 -5.96
CA PRO A 115 -6.29 10.62 -6.36
C PRO A 115 -6.23 10.29 -7.85
N LEU A 116 -7.35 10.40 -8.58
CA LEU A 116 -7.38 10.17 -10.03
C LEU A 116 -7.07 11.43 -10.82
N ALA A 117 -7.36 12.59 -10.23
CA ALA A 117 -7.06 13.87 -10.84
C ALA A 117 -5.69 14.40 -10.40
N ALA A 118 -5.15 14.04 -9.23
CA ALA A 118 -3.97 14.66 -8.61
C ALA A 118 -2.63 14.42 -9.33
N ASN A 119 -1.69 15.35 -9.13
CA ASN A 119 -0.29 15.08 -9.43
C ASN A 119 0.38 14.42 -8.22
N GLY A 120 1.15 13.37 -8.48
CA GLY A 120 2.01 12.77 -7.46
C GLY A 120 3.13 13.72 -7.03
N LEU A 121 3.41 13.74 -5.74
CA LEU A 121 4.49 14.51 -5.13
C LEU A 121 5.58 13.56 -4.61
N PRO A 122 6.87 13.94 -4.70
CA PRO A 122 7.96 13.15 -4.15
C PRO A 122 7.88 13.11 -2.63
N PHE A 123 8.33 12.00 -2.05
CA PHE A 123 8.48 11.82 -0.61
C PHE A 123 9.66 10.89 -0.30
N GLU A 124 10.23 11.04 0.88
CA GLU A 124 11.34 10.23 1.38
C GLU A 124 10.86 9.38 2.57
N PHE A 125 11.61 8.32 2.85
CA PHE A 125 11.44 7.53 4.07
C PHE A 125 12.50 7.94 5.08
N ASP A 126 12.08 8.15 6.34
CA ASP A 126 12.98 8.52 7.44
C ASP A 126 14.09 7.48 7.59
N THR A 127 13.74 6.19 7.67
CA THR A 127 14.70 5.08 7.77
C THR A 127 14.13 3.80 7.17
N PHE A 128 14.96 3.07 6.43
CA PHE A 128 14.68 1.71 5.97
C PHE A 128 16.00 0.99 5.68
N THR A 129 15.95 -0.32 5.46
CA THR A 129 17.09 -1.10 4.98
C THR A 129 16.81 -1.56 3.57
N VAL A 130 17.73 -1.33 2.64
CA VAL A 130 17.72 -2.05 1.37
C VAL A 130 18.33 -3.42 1.64
N GLU A 131 17.53 -4.49 1.54
CA GLU A 131 17.99 -5.87 1.69
C GLU A 131 18.67 -6.39 0.41
N GLY A 132 18.43 -5.69 -0.70
CA GLY A 132 18.93 -5.96 -2.04
C GLY A 132 17.95 -5.44 -3.08
N ARG A 133 18.15 -5.85 -4.33
CA ARG A 133 17.30 -5.47 -5.47
C ARG A 133 16.89 -6.71 -6.24
N VAL A 134 15.63 -6.75 -6.66
CA VAL A 134 15.17 -7.79 -7.59
C VAL A 134 15.79 -7.51 -8.96
N THR A 135 16.27 -8.54 -9.65
CA THR A 135 17.08 -8.36 -10.86
C THR A 135 16.26 -8.01 -12.11
N SER A 136 14.94 -8.21 -12.11
CA SER A 136 14.03 -7.86 -13.21
C SER A 136 12.56 -7.96 -12.80
N ASP A 137 11.66 -7.31 -13.56
CA ASP A 137 10.20 -7.47 -13.44
C ASP A 137 9.79 -8.94 -13.65
N GLU A 138 10.48 -9.65 -14.55
CA GLU A 138 10.26 -11.08 -14.78
C GLU A 138 10.55 -11.90 -13.52
N SER A 139 11.61 -11.57 -12.76
CA SER A 139 11.87 -12.22 -11.48
C SER A 139 10.80 -11.91 -10.44
N ILE A 140 10.11 -10.77 -10.53
CA ILE A 140 8.97 -10.46 -9.65
C ILE A 140 7.80 -11.38 -9.99
N VAL A 141 7.44 -11.49 -11.27
CA VAL A 141 6.34 -12.36 -11.73
C VAL A 141 6.62 -13.82 -11.36
N GLN A 142 7.80 -14.34 -11.73
CA GLN A 142 8.18 -15.73 -11.45
C GLN A 142 8.25 -16.03 -9.95
N GLY A 143 8.73 -15.09 -9.14
CA GLY A 143 8.79 -15.23 -7.68
C GLY A 143 7.44 -15.12 -6.98
N SER A 144 6.47 -14.45 -7.61
CA SER A 144 5.11 -14.27 -7.07
C SER A 144 4.17 -15.42 -7.44
N GLU A 145 4.39 -16.06 -8.59
CA GLU A 145 3.48 -17.06 -9.17
C GLU A 145 4.06 -18.49 -9.19
N GLY A 146 5.37 -18.64 -8.97
CA GLY A 146 6.08 -19.90 -9.21
C GLY A 146 6.89 -20.42 -8.01
N PRO A 147 7.50 -21.61 -8.15
CA PRO A 147 8.38 -22.19 -7.14
C PRO A 147 9.77 -21.56 -7.11
N VAL A 148 10.06 -20.64 -8.04
CA VAL A 148 11.37 -20.00 -8.19
C VAL A 148 11.48 -18.87 -7.17
N PRO A 149 12.42 -18.90 -6.22
CA PRO A 149 12.61 -17.80 -5.30
C PRO A 149 13.01 -16.51 -6.03
N PHE A 150 12.59 -15.36 -5.51
CA PHE A 150 13.06 -14.06 -5.97
C PHE A 150 14.60 -14.04 -6.06
N GLN A 151 15.12 -13.63 -7.22
CA GLN A 151 16.55 -13.40 -7.38
C GLN A 151 16.87 -12.01 -6.86
N ILE A 152 17.54 -11.96 -5.71
CA ILE A 152 17.88 -10.72 -5.01
C ILE A 152 19.39 -10.50 -5.10
N ASP A 153 19.80 -9.49 -5.85
CA ASP A 153 21.17 -8.98 -5.79
C ASP A 153 21.32 -8.13 -4.54
N ARG A 154 22.21 -8.56 -3.63
CA ARG A 154 22.47 -7.86 -2.37
C ARG A 154 23.58 -6.82 -2.49
N ALA A 155 24.13 -6.59 -3.68
CA ALA A 155 25.04 -5.48 -3.91
C ALA A 155 24.34 -4.15 -3.54
N GLY A 156 24.99 -3.37 -2.66
CA GLY A 156 24.42 -2.11 -2.17
C GLY A 156 23.38 -2.25 -1.06
N ALA A 157 23.16 -3.45 -0.51
CA ALA A 157 22.33 -3.63 0.68
C ALA A 157 22.88 -2.82 1.87
N GLY A 158 21.97 -2.30 2.70
CA GLY A 158 22.33 -1.53 3.88
C GLY A 158 21.27 -0.52 4.30
N PRO A 159 21.47 0.15 5.43
CA PRO A 159 20.54 1.16 5.93
C PRO A 159 20.49 2.37 4.98
N ARG A 160 19.33 3.02 4.96
CA ARG A 160 19.01 4.26 4.25
C ARG A 160 18.30 5.22 5.18
N THR A 161 18.45 6.51 4.94
CA THR A 161 17.88 7.58 5.77
C THR A 161 17.60 8.79 4.88
N ASN A 162 16.40 9.37 5.00
CA ASN A 162 15.97 10.52 4.20
C ASN A 162 16.17 10.29 2.69
N GLU A 163 15.66 9.16 2.20
CA GLU A 163 15.78 8.76 0.81
C GLU A 163 14.48 8.12 0.31
N SER A 164 14.19 8.29 -0.98
CA SER A 164 13.14 7.53 -1.66
C SER A 164 13.71 6.20 -2.17
N PRO A 165 13.02 5.05 -1.98
CA PRO A 165 13.46 3.79 -2.53
C PRO A 165 13.42 3.81 -4.06
N LEU A 166 14.30 3.03 -4.68
CA LEU A 166 14.30 2.84 -6.12
C LEU A 166 13.34 1.71 -6.52
N ILE A 167 12.95 1.73 -7.78
CA ILE A 167 12.25 0.58 -8.38
C ILE A 167 13.07 -0.69 -8.16
N LEU A 168 12.39 -1.79 -7.84
CA LEU A 168 12.95 -3.12 -7.54
C LEU A 168 13.68 -3.26 -6.20
N ASP A 169 13.75 -2.22 -5.36
CA ASP A 169 14.33 -2.35 -4.04
C ASP A 169 13.50 -3.29 -3.15
N VAL A 170 14.18 -4.26 -2.53
CA VAL A 170 13.60 -5.09 -1.46
C VAL A 170 13.86 -4.37 -0.16
N MET A 171 12.81 -3.84 0.45
CA MET A 171 12.91 -3.02 1.65
C MET A 171 12.62 -3.83 2.92
N GLY A 172 13.50 -3.67 3.90
CA GLY A 172 13.30 -4.06 5.29
C GLY A 172 12.99 -2.83 6.14
N TYR A 173 12.10 -3.00 7.12
CA TYR A 173 11.75 -1.96 8.08
C TYR A 173 12.01 -2.46 9.49
N PRO A 174 12.44 -1.58 10.42
CA PRO A 174 12.43 -1.93 11.83
C PRO A 174 11.00 -2.30 12.26
N PRO A 175 10.82 -3.14 13.29
CA PRO A 175 9.51 -3.38 13.88
C PRO A 175 8.83 -2.05 14.22
N ALA A 176 7.51 -1.96 13.99
CA ALA A 176 6.75 -0.83 14.47
C ALA A 176 6.93 -0.70 16.00
N PRO A 177 7.12 0.53 16.53
CA PRO A 177 7.30 0.76 17.96
C PRO A 177 6.10 0.35 18.80
#